data_AF-R7HEW7-F1
#
_entry.id   AF-R7HEW7-F1
#
_cell.length_a   1.000
_cell.length_b   1.000
_cell.length_c   1.000
_cell.angle_alpha   90.00
_cell.angle_beta   90.00
_cell.angle_gamma   90.00
#
_symmetry.space_group_name_H-M   'P 1'
#
loop_
_entity.id
_entity.type
_entity.pdbx_description
1 polymer ?
#
loop_
_entity_poly.entity_id
_entity_poly.type
_entity_poly.pdbx_seq_one_letter_code
_entity_poly.pdbx_strand_id
1 'polypeptide(L)'
;MKKVVVFVLSLFIFNFVNAESDKALFSKCVDGDTAYFLVNENEIKVRFLAIDTPESVSTNVSEQPFGKEASDYTCNKISNANEIVLEYEKNKTDKYGRTLAWVWVDGSLLQEELIKNGYGQVAYIYGKYKYTDSLCKVQKYAINNLLNVWSNTTYEEGYCKNKDVENTENNIIYDNIDSVNTDEKTKETLDKLDKVSDKIDDVMNSPKFENVLLYVILIGSVVSLIFKETKKKK
;
A
#
# COMPACT_ATOMS: atom_id res chain seq x y z
N MET A 1 11.33 48.03 30.68
CA MET A 1 11.10 47.48 29.33
C MET A 1 10.85 45.97 29.46
N LYS A 2 9.59 45.52 29.44
CA LYS A 2 9.25 44.08 29.49
C LYS A 2 9.15 43.58 28.06
N LYS A 3 10.08 42.72 27.64
CA LYS A 3 10.04 42.09 26.32
C LYS A 3 8.94 41.05 26.32
N VAL A 4 7.87 41.32 25.57
CA VAL A 4 6.84 40.33 25.22
C VAL A 4 7.51 39.32 24.29
N VAL A 5 7.82 38.14 24.81
CA VAL A 5 8.15 37.00 23.95
C VAL A 5 6.83 36.49 23.41
N VAL A 6 6.44 36.99 22.24
CA VAL A 6 5.37 36.40 21.45
C VAL A 6 5.91 35.07 20.94
N PHE A 7 5.63 34.01 21.68
CA PHE A 7 5.81 32.65 21.21
C PHE A 7 4.81 32.48 20.06
N VAL A 8 5.28 32.69 18.83
CA VAL A 8 4.56 32.26 17.64
C VAL A 8 4.53 30.74 17.73
N LEU A 9 3.49 30.22 18.39
CA LEU A 9 3.07 28.84 18.33
C LEU A 9 2.68 28.64 16.87
N SER A 10 3.70 28.37 16.05
CA SER A 10 3.55 27.89 14.69
C SER A 10 2.63 26.68 14.82
N LEU A 11 1.38 26.90 14.43
CA LEU A 11 0.44 25.87 14.09
C LEU A 11 1.10 25.08 12.95
N PHE A 12 1.98 24.15 13.31
CA PHE A 12 2.19 22.92 12.56
C PHE A 12 0.87 22.17 12.64
N ILE A 13 -0.11 22.65 11.86
CA ILE A 13 -1.18 21.81 11.37
C ILE A 13 -0.43 20.83 10.47
N PHE A 14 0.01 19.72 11.06
CA PHE A 14 0.18 18.51 10.28
C PHE A 14 -1.16 18.30 9.60
N ASN A 15 -1.23 18.71 8.33
CA ASN A 15 -2.28 18.28 7.44
C ASN A 15 -2.06 16.78 7.32
N PHE A 16 -2.56 16.02 8.31
CA PHE A 16 -2.85 14.62 8.11
C PHE A 16 -3.90 14.61 7.02
N VAL A 17 -3.43 14.45 5.79
CA VAL A 17 -4.24 13.98 4.68
C VAL A 17 -4.66 12.58 5.12
N ASN A 18 -5.77 12.50 5.85
CA ASN A 18 -6.42 11.23 6.09
C ASN A 18 -6.88 10.76 4.71
N ALA A 19 -6.39 9.60 4.29
CA ALA A 19 -6.93 8.93 3.11
C ALA A 19 -8.43 8.79 3.32
N GLU A 20 -9.21 9.19 2.32
CA GLU A 20 -10.66 9.10 2.43
C GLU A 20 -11.06 7.63 2.41
N SER A 21 -11.93 7.22 3.33
CA SER A 21 -12.32 5.82 3.44
C SER A 21 -13.76 5.67 3.93
N ASP A 22 -14.44 4.65 3.42
CA ASP A 22 -15.81 4.31 3.81
C ASP A 22 -15.89 2.89 4.36
N LYS A 23 -16.71 2.70 5.40
CA LYS A 23 -17.15 1.36 5.80
C LYS A 23 -18.14 0.83 4.77
N ALA A 24 -18.03 -0.45 4.44
CA ALA A 24 -18.84 -1.08 3.42
C ALA A 24 -19.42 -2.40 3.91
N LEU A 25 -20.53 -2.82 3.30
CA LEU A 25 -21.02 -4.19 3.39
C LEU A 25 -20.82 -4.89 2.05
N PHE A 26 -20.58 -6.19 2.09
CA PHE A 26 -20.55 -7.01 0.89
C PHE A 26 -21.94 -7.05 0.23
N SER A 27 -21.99 -6.90 -1.11
CA SER A 27 -23.22 -7.06 -1.88
C SER A 27 -23.13 -8.25 -2.84
N LYS A 28 -22.16 -8.24 -3.77
CA LYS A 28 -22.07 -9.23 -4.84
C LYS A 28 -20.65 -9.42 -5.35
N CYS A 29 -20.26 -10.66 -5.59
CA CYS A 29 -18.99 -11.02 -6.23
C CYS A 29 -19.05 -10.80 -7.75
N VAL A 30 -17.93 -10.39 -8.35
CA VAL A 30 -17.78 -10.29 -9.80
C VAL A 30 -16.62 -11.19 -10.26
N ASP A 31 -15.40 -10.86 -9.86
CA ASP A 31 -14.17 -11.57 -10.21
C ASP A 31 -13.09 -11.32 -9.14
N GLY A 32 -11.84 -11.67 -9.44
CA GLY A 32 -10.73 -11.57 -8.49
C GLY A 32 -10.37 -10.15 -8.06
N ASP A 33 -10.66 -9.13 -8.88
CA ASP A 33 -10.29 -7.74 -8.61
C ASP A 33 -11.47 -6.76 -8.63
N THR A 34 -12.69 -7.28 -8.71
CA THR A 34 -13.91 -6.50 -8.79
C THR A 34 -15.01 -7.10 -7.91
N ALA A 35 -15.67 -6.25 -7.12
CA ALA A 35 -16.83 -6.64 -6.32
C ALA A 35 -17.81 -5.46 -6.16
N TYR A 36 -19.05 -5.78 -5.79
CA TYR A 36 -20.07 -4.81 -5.41
C TYR A 36 -20.16 -4.71 -3.89
N PHE A 37 -20.30 -3.48 -3.41
CA PHE A 37 -20.42 -3.14 -2.00
C PHE A 37 -21.58 -2.18 -1.77
N LEU A 38 -22.16 -2.23 -0.57
CA LEU A 38 -23.11 -1.23 -0.09
C LEU A 38 -22.38 -0.19 0.76
N VAL A 39 -22.40 1.07 0.33
CA VAL A 39 -21.87 2.22 1.07
C VAL A 39 -23.01 3.23 1.23
N ASN A 40 -23.38 3.54 2.48
CA ASN A 40 -24.50 4.43 2.79
C ASN A 40 -25.77 4.07 1.98
N GLU A 41 -26.15 2.78 1.98
CA GLU A 41 -27.31 2.22 1.26
C GLU A 41 -27.22 2.22 -0.28
N ASN A 42 -26.13 2.75 -0.86
CA ASN A 42 -25.91 2.74 -2.29
C ASN A 42 -25.01 1.57 -2.68
N GLU A 43 -25.47 0.76 -3.65
CA GLU A 43 -24.65 -0.28 -4.24
C GLU A 43 -23.67 0.33 -5.24
N ILE A 44 -22.37 0.08 -5.03
CA ILE A 44 -21.29 0.55 -5.90
C ILE A 44 -20.44 -0.62 -6.39
N LYS A 45 -20.07 -0.58 -7.67
CA LYS A 45 -19.06 -1.48 -8.25
C LYS A 45 -17.67 -0.91 -8.02
N VAL A 46 -16.81 -1.67 -7.38
CA VAL A 46 -15.44 -1.27 -7.05
C VAL A 46 -14.45 -2.13 -7.82
N ARG A 47 -13.53 -1.49 -8.53
CA ARG A 47 -12.32 -2.10 -9.11
C ARG A 47 -11.16 -1.89 -8.16
N PHE A 48 -10.49 -2.98 -7.80
CA PHE A 48 -9.43 -2.95 -6.79
C PHE A 48 -8.22 -2.24 -7.37
N LEU A 49 -7.66 -1.31 -6.60
CA LEU A 49 -6.47 -0.57 -7.02
C LEU A 49 -5.26 -1.48 -7.20
N ALA A 50 -4.42 -1.11 -8.16
CA ALA A 50 -3.05 -1.60 -8.36
C ALA A 50 -2.86 -3.09 -8.69
N ILE A 51 -3.94 -3.85 -8.93
CA ILE A 51 -3.85 -5.27 -9.25
C ILE A 51 -4.65 -5.62 -10.51
N ASP A 52 -4.29 -6.72 -11.14
CA ASP A 52 -5.02 -7.34 -12.24
C ASP A 52 -5.05 -8.85 -12.02
N THR A 53 -6.25 -9.42 -11.99
CA THR A 53 -6.45 -10.87 -11.85
C THR A 53 -6.89 -11.47 -13.19
N PRO A 54 -6.57 -12.75 -13.47
CA PRO A 54 -7.06 -13.39 -14.68
C PRO A 54 -8.58 -13.34 -14.78
N GLU A 55 -9.09 -13.07 -15.98
CA GLU A 55 -10.52 -12.90 -16.21
C GLU A 55 -11.28 -14.23 -16.02
N SER A 56 -12.25 -14.25 -15.09
CA SER A 56 -13.14 -15.39 -14.86
C SER A 56 -14.50 -15.26 -15.56
N VAL A 57 -14.91 -14.03 -15.88
CA VAL A 57 -16.26 -13.71 -16.37
C VAL A 57 -16.20 -12.66 -17.48
N SER A 58 -15.65 -13.03 -18.63
CA SER A 58 -15.67 -12.18 -19.83
C SER A 58 -16.50 -12.81 -20.94
N THR A 59 -17.41 -12.04 -21.55
CA THR A 59 -18.20 -12.52 -22.71
C THR A 59 -17.36 -12.70 -23.97
N ASN A 60 -16.15 -12.13 -23.98
CA ASN A 60 -15.31 -12.02 -25.17
C ASN A 60 -14.02 -12.86 -25.07
N VAL A 61 -13.76 -13.46 -23.90
CA VAL A 61 -12.54 -14.23 -23.63
C VAL A 61 -12.93 -15.49 -22.87
N SER A 62 -12.36 -16.62 -23.24
CA SER A 62 -12.46 -17.84 -22.43
C SER A 62 -11.90 -17.59 -21.04
N GLU A 63 -12.47 -18.24 -20.03
CA GLU A 63 -11.94 -18.26 -18.67
C GLU A 63 -10.43 -18.48 -18.67
N GLN A 64 -9.70 -17.55 -18.06
CA GLN A 64 -8.25 -17.63 -17.98
C GLN A 64 -7.83 -18.55 -16.84
N PRO A 65 -6.70 -19.29 -16.96
CA PRO A 65 -6.17 -20.07 -15.85
C PRO A 65 -6.04 -19.22 -14.58
N PHE A 66 -6.47 -19.77 -13.45
CA PHE A 66 -6.52 -19.11 -12.14
C PHE A 66 -7.58 -18.01 -11.98
N GLY A 67 -8.38 -17.71 -13.00
CA GLY A 67 -9.41 -16.67 -12.92
C GLY A 67 -10.50 -17.01 -11.90
N LYS A 68 -11.04 -18.24 -11.97
CA LYS A 68 -12.05 -18.69 -11.00
C LYS A 68 -11.48 -18.81 -9.59
N GLU A 69 -10.25 -19.29 -9.45
CA GLU A 69 -9.59 -19.40 -8.15
C GLU A 69 -9.36 -18.02 -7.51
N ALA A 70 -8.97 -17.01 -8.31
CA ALA A 70 -8.87 -15.63 -7.86
C ALA A 70 -10.23 -15.06 -7.43
N SER A 71 -11.27 -15.29 -8.24
CA SER A 71 -12.65 -14.87 -7.94
C SER A 71 -13.19 -15.53 -6.68
N ASP A 72 -13.01 -16.85 -6.53
CA ASP A 72 -13.42 -17.62 -5.35
C ASP A 72 -12.69 -17.13 -4.09
N TYR A 73 -11.37 -16.85 -4.18
CA TYR A 73 -10.58 -16.33 -3.07
C TYR A 73 -11.11 -14.97 -2.60
N THR A 74 -11.28 -14.03 -3.54
CA THR A 74 -11.83 -12.70 -3.27
C THR A 74 -13.22 -12.80 -2.65
N CYS A 75 -14.09 -13.59 -3.27
CA CYS A 75 -15.46 -13.76 -2.83
C CYS A 75 -15.54 -14.37 -1.43
N ASN A 76 -14.75 -15.42 -1.15
CA ASN A 76 -14.68 -16.05 0.15
C ASN A 76 -14.20 -15.08 1.24
N LYS A 77 -13.13 -14.32 0.97
CA LYS A 77 -12.59 -13.34 1.92
C LYS A 77 -13.60 -12.25 2.27
N ILE A 78 -14.24 -11.67 1.26
CA ILE A 78 -15.15 -10.54 1.47
C ILE A 78 -16.48 -11.00 2.10
N SER A 79 -17.04 -12.14 1.65
CA SER A 79 -18.34 -12.62 2.15
C SER A 79 -18.31 -13.10 3.60
N ASN A 80 -17.14 -13.52 4.10
CA ASN A 80 -16.95 -13.94 5.49
C ASN A 80 -16.34 -12.84 6.39
N ALA A 81 -16.18 -11.63 5.86
CA ALA A 81 -15.58 -10.51 6.59
C ALA A 81 -16.48 -10.01 7.72
N ASN A 82 -15.88 -9.68 8.87
CA ASN A 82 -16.59 -8.94 9.93
C ASN A 82 -16.60 -7.44 9.64
N GLU A 83 -15.51 -6.93 9.06
CA GLU A 83 -15.36 -5.53 8.66
C GLU A 83 -14.77 -5.40 7.26
N ILE A 84 -15.38 -4.53 6.45
CA ILE A 84 -14.86 -4.12 5.14
C ILE A 84 -14.69 -2.60 5.13
N VAL A 85 -13.52 -2.14 4.73
CA VAL A 85 -13.23 -0.72 4.52
C VAL A 85 -12.70 -0.50 3.11
N LEU A 86 -13.28 0.47 2.41
CA LEU A 86 -12.83 0.95 1.11
C LEU A 86 -12.00 2.21 1.33
N GLU A 87 -10.70 2.15 1.12
CA GLU A 87 -9.79 3.30 1.19
C GLU A 87 -9.50 3.82 -0.22
N TYR A 88 -9.69 5.12 -0.43
CA TYR A 88 -9.62 5.76 -1.73
C TYR A 88 -8.31 6.54 -1.92
N GLU A 89 -7.80 6.53 -3.15
CA GLU A 89 -6.79 7.48 -3.60
C GLU A 89 -7.45 8.82 -3.98
N LYS A 90 -6.64 9.85 -4.20
CA LYS A 90 -7.12 11.19 -4.57
C LYS A 90 -8.10 11.17 -5.77
N ASN A 91 -7.86 10.29 -6.74
CA ASN A 91 -8.76 10.05 -7.85
C ASN A 91 -9.57 8.78 -7.59
N LYS A 92 -10.85 8.96 -7.25
CA LYS A 92 -11.74 7.84 -6.89
C LYS A 92 -12.26 7.04 -8.07
N THR A 93 -12.17 7.56 -9.29
CA THR A 93 -12.72 6.91 -10.48
C THR A 93 -11.69 6.83 -11.59
N ASP A 94 -11.76 5.74 -12.35
CA ASP A 94 -10.99 5.61 -13.58
C ASP A 94 -11.70 6.26 -14.78
N LYS A 95 -11.05 6.21 -15.95
CA LYS A 95 -11.57 6.75 -17.22
C LYS A 95 -12.86 6.06 -17.71
N TYR A 96 -13.23 4.92 -17.13
CA TYR A 96 -14.44 4.17 -17.45
C TYR A 96 -15.56 4.42 -16.44
N GLY A 97 -15.32 5.28 -15.44
CA GLY A 97 -16.28 5.60 -14.38
C GLY A 97 -16.37 4.52 -13.29
N ARG A 98 -15.43 3.58 -13.22
CA ARG A 98 -15.39 2.58 -12.14
C ARG A 98 -14.83 3.23 -10.87
N THR A 99 -15.45 2.93 -9.73
CA THR A 99 -14.90 3.34 -8.43
C THR A 99 -13.64 2.53 -8.14
N LEU A 100 -12.57 3.20 -7.73
CA LEU A 100 -11.27 2.62 -7.42
C LEU A 100 -11.02 2.65 -5.92
N ALA A 101 -10.70 1.50 -5.30
CA ALA A 101 -10.38 1.47 -3.88
C ALA A 101 -9.34 0.40 -3.51
N TRP A 102 -8.64 0.65 -2.41
CA TRP A 102 -7.98 -0.33 -1.58
C TRP A 102 -9.03 -1.01 -0.71
N VAL A 103 -9.09 -2.34 -0.76
CA VAL A 103 -10.12 -3.11 -0.05
C VAL A 103 -9.47 -3.76 1.16
N TRP A 104 -9.86 -3.27 2.33
CA TRP A 104 -9.44 -3.82 3.60
C TRP A 104 -10.52 -4.76 4.11
N VAL A 105 -10.12 -5.98 4.46
CA VAL A 105 -10.96 -7.03 5.02
C VAL A 105 -10.38 -7.42 6.37
N ASP A 106 -11.14 -7.21 7.45
CA ASP A 106 -10.73 -7.51 8.82
C ASP A 106 -9.33 -6.95 9.18
N GLY A 107 -9.04 -5.74 8.71
CA GLY A 107 -7.76 -5.06 8.94
C GLY A 107 -6.60 -5.50 8.03
N SER A 108 -6.83 -6.42 7.09
CA SER A 108 -5.84 -6.87 6.11
C SER A 108 -6.14 -6.33 4.71
N LEU A 109 -5.11 -5.90 3.97
CA LEU A 109 -5.27 -5.42 2.60
C LEU A 109 -5.47 -6.62 1.66
N LEU A 110 -6.68 -6.77 1.12
CA LEU A 110 -7.04 -7.92 0.28
C LEU A 110 -6.16 -8.02 -0.97
N GLN A 111 -5.81 -6.88 -1.58
CA GLN A 111 -4.90 -6.87 -2.72
C GLN A 111 -3.52 -7.46 -2.40
N GLU A 112 -2.98 -7.23 -1.20
CA GLU A 112 -1.69 -7.82 -0.82
C GLU A 112 -1.80 -9.34 -0.69
N GLU A 113 -2.90 -9.84 -0.13
CA GLU A 113 -3.15 -11.28 -0.05
C GLU A 113 -3.30 -11.93 -1.44
N LEU A 114 -4.03 -11.30 -2.35
CA LEU A 114 -4.21 -11.80 -3.72
C LEU A 114 -2.88 -11.92 -4.45
N ILE A 115 -2.06 -10.86 -4.41
CA ILE A 115 -0.76 -10.84 -5.08
C ILE A 115 0.21 -11.81 -4.41
N LYS A 116 0.27 -11.86 -3.07
CA LYS A 116 1.14 -12.77 -2.33
C LYS A 116 0.87 -14.24 -2.64
N ASN A 117 -0.39 -14.60 -2.87
CA ASN A 117 -0.79 -15.95 -3.26
C ASN A 117 -0.76 -16.18 -4.77
N GLY A 118 -0.32 -15.22 -5.58
CA GLY A 118 -0.19 -15.37 -7.03
C GLY A 118 -1.53 -15.44 -7.77
N TYR A 119 -2.61 -14.85 -7.25
CA TYR A 119 -3.90 -14.77 -7.94
C TYR A 119 -3.98 -13.67 -9.00
N GLY A 120 -2.92 -12.86 -9.12
CA GLY A 120 -2.84 -11.77 -10.08
C GLY A 120 -1.47 -11.10 -10.05
N GLN A 121 -1.39 -9.96 -10.72
CA GLN A 121 -0.18 -9.15 -10.86
C GLN A 121 -0.43 -7.68 -10.50
N VAL A 122 0.64 -6.94 -10.21
CA VAL A 122 0.61 -5.49 -10.00
C VAL A 122 0.48 -4.79 -11.35
N ALA A 123 -0.59 -4.02 -11.51
CA ALA A 123 -0.95 -3.40 -12.79
C ALA A 123 -1.77 -2.11 -12.59
N TYR A 124 -2.01 -1.38 -13.69
CA TYR A 124 -2.85 -0.18 -13.75
C TYR A 124 -2.47 0.92 -12.74
N ILE A 125 -1.17 1.18 -12.63
CA ILE A 125 -0.62 2.26 -11.82
C ILE A 125 -0.59 3.55 -12.66
N TYR A 126 -1.41 4.54 -12.30
CA TYR A 126 -1.49 5.82 -13.00
C TYR A 126 -0.81 6.98 -12.25
N GLY A 127 -0.10 6.68 -11.17
CA GLY A 127 0.59 7.66 -10.32
C GLY A 127 1.24 7.00 -9.11
N LYS A 128 1.52 7.80 -8.07
CA LYS A 128 2.06 7.28 -6.81
C LYS A 128 0.93 6.77 -5.92
N TYR A 129 0.74 5.47 -5.95
CA TYR A 129 -0.22 4.74 -5.14
C TYR A 129 0.41 4.28 -3.83
N LYS A 130 -0.38 4.29 -2.75
CA LYS A 130 0.13 4.13 -1.37
C LYS A 130 0.83 2.79 -1.12
N TYR A 131 0.29 1.69 -1.65
CA TYR A 131 0.74 0.33 -1.30
C TYR A 131 1.54 -0.38 -2.40
N THR A 132 1.86 0.31 -3.49
CA THR A 132 2.54 -0.31 -4.65
C THR A 132 3.86 -0.98 -4.29
N ASP A 133 4.65 -0.40 -3.39
CA ASP A 133 5.93 -0.98 -2.95
C ASP A 133 5.74 -2.30 -2.19
N SER A 134 4.72 -2.37 -1.32
CA SER A 134 4.36 -3.60 -0.59
C SER A 134 3.92 -4.68 -1.57
N LEU A 135 3.05 -4.32 -2.52
CA LEU A 135 2.55 -5.24 -3.55
C LEU A 135 3.68 -5.81 -4.40
N CYS A 136 4.64 -4.99 -4.84
CA CYS A 136 5.77 -5.50 -5.61
C CYS A 136 6.65 -6.48 -4.80
N LYS A 137 6.84 -6.24 -3.51
CA LYS A 137 7.58 -7.18 -2.63
C LYS A 137 6.88 -8.53 -2.56
N VAL A 138 5.56 -8.55 -2.34
CA VAL A 138 4.82 -9.83 -2.26
C VAL A 138 4.61 -10.49 -3.61
N GLN A 139 4.60 -9.74 -4.72
CA GLN A 139 4.61 -10.32 -6.06
C GLN A 139 5.91 -11.08 -6.31
N LYS A 140 7.05 -10.49 -5.97
CA LYS A 140 8.36 -11.14 -6.09
C LYS A 140 8.42 -12.44 -5.29
N TYR A 141 7.81 -12.47 -4.11
CA TYR A 141 7.62 -13.70 -3.33
C TYR A 141 6.80 -14.74 -4.11
N ALA A 142 5.66 -14.36 -4.67
CA ALA A 142 4.80 -15.27 -5.44
C ALA A 142 5.49 -15.85 -6.68
N ILE A 143 6.26 -15.01 -7.40
CA ILE A 143 7.09 -15.41 -8.55
C ILE A 143 8.14 -16.44 -8.13
N ASN A 144 8.93 -16.15 -7.09
CA ASN A 144 10.01 -17.03 -6.63
C ASN A 144 9.52 -18.39 -6.13
N ASN A 145 8.25 -18.47 -5.71
CA ASN A 145 7.62 -19.70 -5.24
C ASN A 145 6.70 -20.34 -6.28
N LEU A 146 6.65 -19.82 -7.52
CA LEU A 146 5.87 -20.36 -8.64
C LEU A 146 4.37 -20.54 -8.28
N LEU A 147 3.80 -19.58 -7.55
CA LEU A 147 2.43 -19.66 -7.06
C LEU A 147 1.43 -19.29 -8.16
N ASN A 148 0.41 -20.15 -8.37
CA ASN A 148 -0.75 -19.89 -9.21
C ASN A 148 -0.39 -19.32 -10.59
N VAL A 149 -0.70 -18.06 -10.91
CA VAL A 149 -0.41 -17.47 -12.24
C VAL A 149 1.08 -17.54 -12.61
N TRP A 150 1.96 -17.58 -11.60
CA TRP A 150 3.41 -17.68 -11.76
C TRP A 150 3.92 -19.12 -11.93
N SER A 151 3.05 -20.12 -11.84
CA SER A 151 3.42 -21.54 -12.08
C SER A 151 3.68 -21.86 -13.56
N ASN A 152 3.27 -20.97 -14.48
CA ASN A 152 3.47 -21.11 -15.92
C ASN A 152 4.19 -19.87 -16.47
N THR A 153 5.22 -20.08 -17.29
CA THR A 153 6.25 -19.08 -17.65
C THR A 153 5.78 -18.01 -18.65
N THR A 154 4.49 -17.90 -18.93
CA THR A 154 3.94 -16.92 -19.90
C THR A 154 3.45 -15.63 -19.25
N TYR A 155 3.44 -15.54 -17.92
CA TYR A 155 3.06 -14.32 -17.20
C TYR A 155 4.25 -13.36 -17.09
N GLU A 156 4.07 -12.11 -17.53
CA GLU A 156 5.10 -11.08 -17.38
C GLU A 156 4.97 -10.37 -16.03
N GLU A 157 6.10 -10.13 -15.35
CA GLU A 157 6.13 -9.42 -14.05
C GLU A 157 5.62 -7.97 -14.12
N GLY A 158 5.52 -7.40 -15.33
CA GLY A 158 4.86 -6.13 -15.59
C GLY A 158 5.50 -4.95 -14.85
N TYR A 159 4.68 -4.20 -14.11
CA TYR A 159 5.09 -2.94 -13.46
C TYR A 159 6.28 -3.10 -12.51
N CYS A 160 6.35 -4.19 -11.72
CA CYS A 160 7.36 -4.36 -10.68
C CYS A 160 8.76 -4.62 -11.22
N LYS A 161 8.88 -5.21 -12.42
CA LYS A 161 10.17 -5.48 -13.06
C LYS A 161 10.98 -4.21 -13.32
N ASN A 162 10.32 -3.15 -13.81
CA ASN A 162 10.98 -1.89 -14.15
C ASN A 162 11.34 -1.06 -12.91
N LYS A 163 10.63 -1.28 -11.80
CA LYS A 163 10.90 -0.61 -10.53
C LYS A 163 12.20 -1.08 -9.88
N ASP A 164 12.51 -2.37 -10.01
CA ASP A 164 13.81 -2.90 -9.61
C ASP A 164 14.93 -2.31 -10.48
N VAL A 165 14.70 -2.03 -11.76
CA VAL A 165 15.68 -1.37 -12.66
C VAL A 165 15.92 0.10 -12.28
N GLU A 166 14.88 0.90 -12.00
CA GLU A 166 15.06 2.28 -11.51
C GLU A 166 15.78 2.34 -10.16
N ASN A 167 15.48 1.41 -9.24
CA ASN A 167 16.20 1.31 -7.98
C ASN A 167 17.65 0.84 -8.17
N THR A 168 17.89 -0.06 -9.14
CA THR A 168 19.24 -0.53 -9.47
C THR A 168 20.04 0.56 -10.16
N GLU A 169 19.47 1.39 -11.04
CA GLU A 169 20.17 2.54 -11.65
C GLU A 169 20.50 3.62 -10.62
N ASN A 170 19.59 3.89 -9.68
CA ASN A 170 19.89 4.78 -8.55
C ASN A 170 20.98 4.19 -7.64
N ASN A 171 21.00 2.87 -7.42
CA ASN A 171 22.09 2.19 -6.71
C ASN A 171 23.39 2.16 -7.52
N ILE A 172 23.35 2.04 -8.85
CA ILE A 172 24.53 2.16 -9.73
C ILE A 172 25.09 3.58 -9.67
N ILE A 173 24.29 4.62 -9.45
CA ILE A 173 24.80 5.97 -9.18
C ILE A 173 25.56 6.01 -7.85
N TYR A 174 25.09 5.30 -6.81
CA TYR A 174 25.83 5.15 -5.55
C TYR A 174 27.10 4.28 -5.71
N ASP A 175 27.01 3.13 -6.38
CA ASP A 175 28.14 2.23 -6.64
C ASP A 175 29.18 2.85 -7.59
N ASN A 176 28.77 3.77 -8.48
CA ASN A 176 29.71 4.52 -9.32
C ASN A 176 30.41 5.66 -8.56
N ILE A 177 29.91 6.09 -7.38
CA ILE A 177 30.67 6.99 -6.49
C ILE A 177 31.87 6.24 -5.90
N ASP A 178 31.75 4.94 -5.64
CA ASP A 178 32.88 4.09 -5.21
C ASP A 178 33.94 3.89 -6.30
N SER A 179 33.59 4.16 -7.57
CA SER A 179 34.52 4.15 -8.70
C SER A 179 35.23 5.50 -8.93
N VAL A 180 34.82 6.56 -8.23
CA VAL A 180 35.61 7.79 -8.13
C VAL A 180 36.79 7.47 -7.22
N ASN A 181 38.01 7.58 -7.76
CA ASN A 181 39.26 7.37 -7.03
C ASN A 181 39.30 8.35 -5.84
N THR A 182 38.78 7.88 -4.72
CA THR A 182 38.50 8.68 -3.54
C THR A 182 39.58 8.41 -2.53
N ASP A 183 40.26 9.48 -2.14
CA ASP A 183 41.34 9.47 -1.17
C ASP A 183 40.92 8.66 0.07
N GLU A 184 41.84 7.90 0.66
CA GLU A 184 41.62 6.93 1.77
C GLU A 184 40.74 7.47 2.91
N LYS A 185 40.79 8.79 3.14
CA LYS A 185 40.00 9.53 4.12
C LYS A 185 38.49 9.59 3.81
N THR A 186 38.13 9.59 2.53
CA THR A 186 36.75 9.60 2.04
C THR A 186 36.12 8.22 2.21
N LYS A 187 36.87 7.15 1.91
CA LYS A 187 36.45 5.76 2.12
C LYS A 187 36.23 5.45 3.61
N GLU A 188 37.12 5.94 4.47
CA GLU A 188 36.94 5.84 5.93
C GLU A 188 35.68 6.60 6.42
N THR A 189 35.29 7.67 5.72
CA THR A 189 34.09 8.44 6.05
C THR A 189 32.82 7.72 5.61
N LEU A 190 32.81 7.08 4.44
CA LEU A 190 31.71 6.26 3.94
C LEU A 190 31.47 5.03 4.82
N ASP A 191 32.53 4.30 5.19
CA ASP A 191 32.45 3.18 6.12
C ASP A 191 31.87 3.57 7.49
N LYS A 192 32.10 4.82 7.93
CA LYS A 192 31.52 5.34 9.17
C LYS A 192 30.04 5.70 9.00
N LEU A 193 29.62 6.17 7.84
CA LEU A 193 28.24 6.50 7.53
C LEU A 193 27.37 5.26 7.40
N ASP A 194 27.85 4.20 6.75
CA ASP A 194 27.13 2.93 6.63
C ASP A 194 26.90 2.29 8.01
N LYS A 195 27.93 2.28 8.85
CA LYS A 195 27.80 1.81 10.25
C LYS A 195 26.84 2.65 11.09
N VAL A 196 26.63 3.91 10.72
CA VAL A 196 25.63 4.78 11.38
C VAL A 196 24.24 4.45 10.85
N SER A 197 24.09 4.21 9.55
CA SER A 197 22.83 3.78 8.94
C SER A 197 22.33 2.47 9.54
N ASP A 198 23.19 1.44 9.59
CA ASP A 198 22.84 0.13 10.17
C ASP A 198 22.40 0.25 11.63
N LYS A 199 23.07 1.11 12.41
CA LYS A 199 22.70 1.38 13.80
C LYS A 199 21.37 2.13 13.93
N ILE A 200 21.04 3.01 12.98
CA ILE A 200 19.75 3.69 12.96
C ILE A 200 18.65 2.66 12.67
N ASP A 201 18.86 1.77 11.70
CA ASP A 201 17.90 0.72 11.36
C ASP A 201 17.68 -0.25 12.53
N ASP A 202 18.74 -0.65 13.23
CA ASP A 202 18.64 -1.45 14.46
C ASP A 202 17.86 -0.73 15.57
N VAL A 203 18.06 0.58 15.73
CA VAL A 203 17.34 1.38 16.73
C VAL A 203 15.87 1.52 16.36
N MET A 204 15.57 1.81 15.08
CA MET A 204 14.20 1.98 14.57
C MET A 204 13.39 0.69 14.62
N ASN A 205 14.04 -0.46 14.39
CA ASN A 205 13.43 -1.79 14.49
C ASN A 205 13.53 -2.40 15.91
N SER A 206 14.04 -1.64 16.89
CA SER A 206 14.13 -2.14 18.25
C SER A 206 12.74 -2.17 18.92
N PRO A 207 12.44 -3.19 19.75
CA PRO A 207 11.16 -3.30 20.45
C PRO A 207 10.89 -2.14 21.41
N LYS A 208 11.91 -1.35 21.78
CA LYS A 208 11.73 -0.11 22.55
C LYS A 208 11.15 1.00 21.69
N PHE A 209 11.65 1.19 20.47
CA PHE A 209 11.19 2.25 19.56
C PHE A 209 9.84 1.92 18.93
N GLU A 210 9.56 0.65 18.64
CA GLU A 210 8.24 0.19 18.20
C GLU A 210 7.14 0.58 19.20
N ASN A 211 7.42 0.38 20.50
CA ASN A 211 6.52 0.78 21.58
C ASN A 211 6.40 2.30 21.73
N VAL A 212 7.48 3.06 21.52
CA VAL A 212 7.41 4.55 21.50
C VAL A 212 6.57 5.02 20.31
N LEU A 213 6.73 4.43 19.13
CA LEU A 213 5.94 4.76 17.95
C LEU A 213 4.46 4.45 18.19
N LEU A 214 4.16 3.30 18.79
CA LEU A 214 2.81 2.94 19.22
C LEU A 214 2.23 3.95 20.23
N TYR A 215 3.04 4.40 21.19
CA TYR A 215 2.63 5.37 22.22
C TYR A 215 2.37 6.77 21.62
N VAL A 216 3.19 7.20 20.66
CA VAL A 216 2.99 8.45 19.92
C VAL A 216 1.71 8.40 19.09
N ILE A 217 1.43 7.27 18.44
CA ILE A 217 0.17 7.03 17.72
C ILE A 217 -1.03 7.09 18.69
N LEU A 218 -0.94 6.39 19.84
CA LEU A 218 -1.97 6.39 20.87
C LEU A 218 -2.27 7.78 21.44
N ILE A 219 -1.23 8.56 21.77
CA ILE A 219 -1.40 9.95 22.23
C ILE A 219 -2.06 10.79 21.13
N GLY A 220 -1.63 10.63 19.88
CA GLY A 220 -2.24 11.29 18.73
C GLY A 220 -3.74 11.00 18.60
N SER A 221 -4.14 9.73 18.76
CA SER A 221 -5.55 9.30 18.72
C SER A 221 -6.37 9.88 19.88
N VAL A 222 -5.81 9.91 21.09
CA VAL A 222 -6.48 10.47 22.28
C VAL A 222 -6.68 11.99 22.16
N VAL A 223 -5.66 12.71 21.67
CA VAL A 223 -5.77 14.17 21.42
C VAL A 223 -6.84 14.46 20.36
N SER A 224 -6.93 13.65 19.31
CA SER A 224 -7.96 13.77 18.27
C SER A 224 -9.39 13.57 18.82
N LEU A 225 -9.59 12.58 19.70
CA LEU A 225 -10.86 12.33 20.39
C LEU A 225 -11.31 13.52 21.25
N ILE A 226 -10.41 14.09 22.06
CA ILE A 226 -10.70 15.25 22.91
C ILE A 226 -11.10 16.47 22.06
N PHE A 227 -10.46 16.67 20.91
CA PHE A 227 -10.82 17.74 19.96
C PHE A 227 -12.21 17.53 19.33
N LYS A 228 -12.62 16.27 19.09
CA LYS A 228 -13.94 15.92 18.56
C LYS A 228 -15.05 16.17 19.61
N GLU A 229 -14.78 15.85 20.87
CA GLU A 229 -15.69 16.07 22.00
C GLU A 229 -15.95 17.56 22.27
N THR A 230 -14.90 18.39 22.16
CA THR A 230 -14.98 19.83 22.42
C THR A 230 -15.68 20.60 21.30
N LYS A 231 -15.63 20.12 20.04
CA LYS A 231 -16.44 20.66 18.93
C LYS A 231 -17.92 20.32 19.02
N LYS A 232 -18.31 19.24 19.71
CA LYS A 232 -19.71 18.83 19.90
C LYS A 232 -20.47 19.65 20.96
N LYS A 233 -19.75 20.40 21.80
CA LYS A 233 -20.30 21.20 22.92
C LYS A 233 -20.43 22.70 22.60
N LYS A 234 -20.21 23.11 21.35
CA LYS A 234 -20.52 24.44 20.83
C LYS A 234 -21.64 24.33 19.81
#